data_AF-A0A662LY86-F1
#
_entry.id   AF-A0A662LY86-F1
#
_cell.length_a   1.000
_cell.length_b   1.000
_cell.length_c   1.000
_cell.angle_alpha   90.00
_cell.angle_beta   90.00
_cell.angle_gamma   90.00
#
_symmetry.space_group_name_H-M   'P 1'
#
loop_
_entity.id
_entity.type
_entity.pdbx_description
1 polymer ?
#
loop_
_entity_poly.entity_id
_entity_poly.type
_entity_poly.pdbx_seq_one_letter_code
_entity_poly.pdbx_strand_id
1 'polypeptide(L)'
;GHEVSSSHTWDSDGDYTITVKATDENGAESEPATLKVTMPLVKPTNELSVKIIKPRNGIYFHGIKILPILGQIVIGDITVEVRASGDVQRVEFLLQMTCGCGREIVHVDTSAPFTWDWNQDYDDDELIDEGRGVPLMVRAYDSEWNEAKDNIRLIKL
;
A
#
# COMPACT_ATOMS: atom_id res chain seq x y z
N GLY A 1 -14.99 3.80 -32.69
CA GLY A 1 -14.09 4.87 -32.24
C GLY A 1 -12.67 4.35 -32.26
N HIS A 2 -11.69 5.22 -32.54
CA HIS A 2 -10.27 4.90 -32.43
C HIS A 2 -9.68 5.70 -31.27
N GLU A 3 -8.76 5.07 -30.53
CA GLU A 3 -7.98 5.78 -29.52
C GLU A 3 -6.91 6.64 -30.21
N VAL A 4 -6.74 7.87 -29.74
CA VAL A 4 -5.75 8.81 -30.26
C VAL A 4 -4.95 9.36 -29.09
N SER A 5 -3.63 9.26 -29.17
CA SER A 5 -2.70 9.81 -28.20
C SER A 5 -1.98 11.04 -28.76
N SER A 6 -1.82 12.08 -27.96
CA SER A 6 -1.02 13.27 -28.30
C SER A 6 -0.18 13.70 -27.09
N SER A 7 0.96 14.34 -27.33
CA SER A 7 1.87 14.82 -26.29
C SER A 7 2.18 16.30 -26.48
N HIS A 8 2.45 16.99 -25.37
CA HIS A 8 2.79 18.40 -25.33
C HIS A 8 3.77 18.69 -24.18
N THR A 9 4.62 19.69 -24.35
CA THR A 9 5.61 20.16 -23.37
C THR A 9 5.43 21.65 -23.13
N TRP A 10 5.58 22.07 -21.87
CA TRP A 10 5.48 23.47 -21.47
C TRP A 10 6.85 24.02 -21.10
N ASP A 11 7.24 25.14 -21.72
CA ASP A 11 8.51 25.83 -21.44
C ASP A 11 8.35 26.93 -20.38
N SER A 12 7.17 27.09 -19.80
CA SER A 12 6.87 28.14 -18.83
C SER A 12 6.03 27.62 -17.69
N ASP A 13 6.30 28.16 -16.51
CA ASP A 13 5.51 27.93 -15.31
C ASP A 13 4.13 28.59 -15.45
N GLY A 14 3.10 27.96 -14.88
CA GLY A 14 1.73 28.50 -14.91
C GLY A 14 0.64 27.46 -14.85
N ASP A 15 -0.61 27.93 -14.74
CA ASP A 15 -1.79 27.09 -14.77
C ASP A 15 -2.35 26.97 -16.19
N TYR A 16 -2.53 25.74 -16.64
CA TYR A 16 -3.03 25.41 -17.97
C TYR A 16 -4.34 24.61 -17.87
N THR A 17 -5.27 24.90 -18.78
CA THR A 17 -6.49 24.11 -18.96
C THR A 17 -6.44 23.43 -20.31
N ILE A 18 -6.25 22.12 -20.30
CA ILE A 18 -6.32 21.26 -21.48
C ILE A 18 -7.79 21.03 -21.81
N THR A 19 -8.16 21.16 -23.08
CA THR A 19 -9.53 20.91 -23.57
C THR A 19 -9.46 19.97 -24.75
N VAL A 20 -10.29 18.91 -24.74
CA VAL A 20 -10.36 17.90 -25.79
C VAL A 20 -11.79 17.75 -26.28
N LYS A 21 -11.97 17.60 -27.60
CA LYS A 21 -13.23 17.26 -28.26
C LYS A 21 -12.99 16.12 -29.24
N ALA A 22 -13.97 15.23 -29.39
CA ALA A 22 -13.98 14.24 -30.45
C ALA A 22 -14.86 14.72 -31.60
N THR A 23 -14.49 14.41 -32.84
CA THR A 23 -15.30 14.67 -34.04
C THR A 23 -15.55 13.35 -34.76
N ASP A 24 -16.79 13.07 -35.14
CA ASP A 24 -17.15 11.86 -35.90
C ASP A 24 -16.95 12.03 -37.42
N GLU A 25 -17.18 10.96 -38.19
CA GLU A 25 -17.04 10.96 -39.66
C GLU A 25 -18.02 11.90 -40.37
N ASN A 26 -19.11 12.30 -39.70
CA ASN A 26 -20.13 13.21 -40.20
C ASN A 26 -19.86 14.66 -39.75
N GLY A 27 -18.77 14.91 -39.02
CA GLY A 27 -18.38 16.23 -38.53
C GLY A 27 -19.09 16.67 -37.23
N ALA A 28 -19.80 15.77 -36.54
CA ALA A 28 -20.40 16.09 -35.25
C ALA A 28 -19.35 16.09 -34.14
N GLU A 29 -19.35 17.12 -33.30
CA GLU A 29 -18.43 17.25 -32.16
C GLU A 29 -19.06 16.75 -30.85
N SER A 30 -18.22 16.21 -29.95
CA SER A 30 -18.60 15.93 -28.56
C SER A 30 -18.65 17.19 -27.70
N GLU A 31 -19.29 17.08 -26.54
CA GLU A 31 -19.05 18.02 -25.45
C GLU A 31 -17.55 18.04 -25.08
N PRO A 32 -16.99 19.20 -24.71
CA PRO A 32 -15.57 19.32 -24.37
C PRO A 32 -15.26 18.66 -23.02
N ALA A 33 -14.18 17.88 -22.97
CA ALA A 33 -13.57 17.42 -21.74
C ALA A 33 -12.40 18.34 -21.36
N THR A 34 -12.29 18.71 -20.07
CA THR A 34 -11.25 19.63 -19.60
C THR A 34 -10.41 19.04 -18.47
N LEU A 35 -9.10 19.33 -18.47
CA LEU A 35 -8.16 18.97 -17.41
C LEU A 35 -7.31 20.18 -17.04
N LYS A 36 -7.22 20.52 -15.75
CA LYS A 36 -6.32 21.57 -15.26
C LYS A 36 -5.00 20.98 -14.79
N VAL A 37 -3.89 21.62 -15.17
CA VAL A 37 -2.53 21.25 -14.74
C VAL A 37 -1.74 22.52 -14.40
N THR A 38 -0.81 22.44 -13.46
CA THR A 38 0.10 23.54 -13.09
C THR A 38 1.52 23.15 -13.45
N MET A 39 2.33 24.08 -13.98
CA MET A 39 3.73 23.89 -14.31
C MET A 39 4.64 24.73 -13.38
N PRO A 40 5.78 24.18 -12.91
CA PRO A 40 6.20 22.79 -13.10
C PRO A 40 5.16 21.84 -12.50
N LEU A 41 5.03 20.64 -13.06
CA LEU A 41 4.06 19.66 -12.57
C LEU A 41 4.37 19.35 -11.10
N VAL A 42 3.70 20.05 -10.20
CA VAL A 42 3.71 19.74 -8.78
C VAL A 42 2.63 18.69 -8.61
N LYS A 43 3.00 17.42 -8.85
CA LYS A 43 2.19 16.35 -8.28
C LYS A 43 2.10 16.66 -6.78
N PRO A 44 0.91 16.77 -6.18
CA PRO A 44 0.84 16.75 -4.73
C PRO A 44 1.57 15.47 -4.34
N THR A 45 2.74 15.61 -3.72
CA THR A 45 3.40 14.49 -3.06
C THR A 45 2.50 14.22 -1.87
N ASN A 46 1.40 13.51 -2.12
CA ASN A 46 0.71 12.83 -1.06
C ASN A 46 1.75 11.82 -0.61
N GLU A 47 2.54 12.20 0.40
CA GLU A 47 3.65 11.39 0.89
C GLU A 47 3.03 10.13 1.48
N LEU A 48 2.87 9.15 0.61
CA LEU A 48 2.26 7.88 0.94
C LEU A 48 3.12 7.29 2.03
N SER A 49 2.51 7.04 3.18
CA SER A 49 3.21 6.47 4.32
C SER A 49 2.40 5.32 4.85
N VAL A 50 3.12 4.28 5.26
CA VAL A 50 2.57 3.11 5.92
C VAL A 50 3.46 2.76 7.08
N LYS A 51 2.88 2.39 8.21
CA LYS A 51 3.60 1.99 9.40
C LYS A 51 2.84 0.92 10.16
N ILE A 52 3.50 -0.20 10.39
CA ILE A 52 3.03 -1.24 11.30
C ILE A 52 3.11 -0.68 12.71
N ILE A 53 1.95 -0.42 13.32
CA ILE A 53 1.84 0.14 14.68
C ILE A 53 1.61 -0.96 15.72
N LYS A 54 1.15 -2.14 15.30
CA LYS A 54 1.03 -3.35 16.13
C LYS A 54 1.40 -4.59 15.30
N PRO A 55 2.27 -5.48 15.80
CA PRO A 55 2.98 -5.41 17.08
C PRO A 55 4.18 -4.45 17.07
N ARG A 56 4.38 -3.71 18.17
CA ARG A 56 5.57 -2.87 18.41
C ARG A 56 5.87 -2.79 19.91
N ASN A 57 7.16 -2.88 20.27
CA ASN A 57 7.68 -2.57 21.61
C ASN A 57 6.89 -3.25 22.73
N GLY A 58 6.77 -4.57 22.68
CA GLY A 58 6.03 -5.31 23.67
C GLY A 58 5.96 -6.82 23.46
N ILE A 59 5.62 -7.51 24.55
CA ILE A 59 5.19 -8.90 24.55
C ILE A 59 3.67 -8.91 24.40
N TYR A 60 3.18 -9.62 23.40
CA TYR A 60 1.78 -9.82 23.11
C TYR A 60 1.41 -11.28 23.39
N PHE A 61 0.30 -11.50 24.08
CA PHE A 61 -0.25 -12.82 24.34
C PHE A 61 -1.72 -12.80 23.92
N HIS A 62 -2.08 -13.61 22.91
CA HIS A 62 -3.42 -13.62 22.32
C HIS A 62 -3.93 -12.20 21.97
N GLY A 63 -3.12 -11.45 21.23
CA GLY A 63 -3.43 -10.08 20.81
C GLY A 63 -3.29 -8.98 21.87
N ILE A 64 -3.16 -9.33 23.15
CA ILE A 64 -3.05 -8.37 24.27
C ILE A 64 -1.59 -8.04 24.55
N LYS A 65 -1.22 -6.75 24.56
CA LYS A 65 0.11 -6.30 25.01
C LYS A 65 0.19 -6.43 26.53
N ILE A 66 0.92 -7.42 27.02
CA ILE A 66 1.07 -7.71 28.46
C ILE A 66 2.25 -6.98 29.10
N LEU A 67 3.30 -6.67 28.33
CA LEU A 67 4.47 -5.96 28.83
C LEU A 67 5.13 -5.12 27.74
N PRO A 68 5.44 -3.83 27.97
CA PRO A 68 6.27 -3.06 27.06
C PRO A 68 7.75 -3.46 27.21
N ILE A 69 8.41 -3.72 26.09
CA ILE A 69 9.84 -4.04 26.04
C ILE A 69 10.48 -3.40 24.80
N LEU A 70 11.81 -3.39 24.75
CA LEU A 70 12.52 -3.15 23.50
C LEU A 70 12.38 -4.39 22.61
N GLY A 71 11.83 -4.21 21.40
CA GLY A 71 11.50 -5.30 20.49
C GLY A 71 10.06 -5.80 20.63
N GLN A 72 9.72 -6.85 19.90
CA GLN A 72 8.34 -7.36 19.81
C GLN A 72 8.32 -8.88 19.80
N ILE A 73 7.50 -9.44 20.69
CA ILE A 73 7.24 -10.87 20.83
C ILE A 73 5.73 -11.05 20.77
N VAL A 74 5.26 -12.00 19.97
CA VAL A 74 3.86 -12.41 19.85
C VAL A 74 3.78 -13.88 20.23
N ILE A 75 2.84 -14.21 21.10
CA ILE A 75 2.52 -15.57 21.52
C ILE A 75 1.05 -15.81 21.15
N GLY A 76 0.81 -16.71 20.19
CA GLY A 76 -0.47 -17.00 19.59
C GLY A 76 -0.92 -15.94 18.58
N ASP A 77 -2.23 -15.71 18.55
CA ASP A 77 -2.87 -14.84 17.57
C ASP A 77 -2.56 -13.36 17.79
N ILE A 78 -2.55 -12.59 16.71
CA ILE A 78 -2.47 -11.14 16.77
C ILE A 78 -3.21 -10.46 15.62
N THR A 79 -3.97 -9.42 15.93
CA THR A 79 -4.38 -8.44 14.92
C THR A 79 -3.23 -7.48 14.66
N VAL A 80 -2.65 -7.54 13.47
CA VAL A 80 -1.70 -6.57 12.95
C VAL A 80 -2.47 -5.29 12.62
N GLU A 81 -1.99 -4.16 13.11
CA GLU A 81 -2.60 -2.86 12.86
C GLU A 81 -1.61 -1.96 12.11
N VAL A 82 -2.10 -1.31 11.06
CA VAL A 82 -1.31 -0.47 10.17
C VAL A 82 -1.87 0.95 10.18
N ARG A 83 -0.98 1.91 10.37
CA ARG A 83 -1.27 3.33 10.12
C ARG A 83 -0.82 3.67 8.73
N ALA A 84 -1.74 4.14 7.90
CA ALA A 84 -1.46 4.71 6.59
C ALA A 84 -1.83 6.20 6.56
N SER A 85 -1.12 6.96 5.74
CA SER A 85 -1.45 8.38 5.45
C SER A 85 -1.36 8.64 3.95
N GLY A 86 -2.03 9.71 3.52
CA GLY A 86 -2.30 9.98 2.12
C GLY A 86 -3.49 9.16 1.62
N ASP A 87 -3.64 9.08 0.30
CA ASP A 87 -4.80 8.45 -0.35
C ASP A 87 -4.61 6.93 -0.52
N VAL A 88 -4.07 6.25 0.51
CA VAL A 88 -3.93 4.79 0.51
C VAL A 88 -5.30 4.12 0.37
N GLN A 89 -5.45 3.24 -0.61
CA GLN A 89 -6.68 2.48 -0.87
C GLN A 89 -6.50 0.98 -0.65
N ARG A 90 -5.25 0.49 -0.56
CA ARG A 90 -4.93 -0.93 -0.46
C ARG A 90 -3.69 -1.13 0.39
N VAL A 91 -3.73 -2.08 1.32
CA VAL A 91 -2.58 -2.57 2.07
C VAL A 91 -2.47 -4.07 1.90
N GLU A 92 -1.32 -4.53 1.44
CA GLU A 92 -0.96 -5.93 1.33
C GLU A 92 -0.04 -6.31 2.50
N PHE A 93 -0.30 -7.46 3.11
CA PHE A 93 0.51 -8.06 4.17
C PHE A 93 1.24 -9.26 3.58
N LEU A 94 2.55 -9.32 3.82
CA LEU A 94 3.42 -10.31 3.20
C LEU A 94 4.32 -10.99 4.21
N LEU A 95 4.43 -12.31 4.09
CA LEU A 95 5.40 -13.14 4.80
C LEU A 95 6.49 -13.63 3.85
N GLN A 96 7.65 -13.95 4.41
CA GLN A 96 8.80 -14.43 3.64
C GLN A 96 8.67 -15.93 3.38
N MET A 97 8.94 -16.36 2.16
CA MET A 97 8.97 -17.79 1.84
C MET A 97 10.23 -18.44 2.43
N THR A 98 10.12 -19.69 2.92
CA THR A 98 11.23 -20.47 3.50
C THR A 98 12.36 -20.75 2.52
N CYS A 99 12.06 -20.85 1.22
CA CYS A 99 13.04 -20.95 0.14
C CYS A 99 14.00 -19.74 0.07
N GLY A 100 13.67 -18.61 0.69
CA GLY A 100 14.38 -17.33 0.52
C GLY A 100 14.18 -16.69 -0.85
N CYS A 101 13.35 -17.29 -1.71
CA CYS A 101 13.14 -16.91 -3.11
C CYS A 101 12.15 -15.76 -3.30
N GLY A 102 11.33 -15.45 -2.29
CA GLY A 102 10.32 -14.40 -2.42
C GLY A 102 9.52 -14.15 -1.15
N ARG A 103 8.42 -13.43 -1.32
CA ARG A 103 7.43 -13.14 -0.29
C ARG A 103 6.06 -13.41 -0.86
N GLU A 104 5.20 -13.99 -0.03
CA GLU A 104 3.83 -14.33 -0.39
C GLU A 104 2.89 -13.28 0.20
N ILE A 105 1.85 -12.92 -0.55
CA ILE A 105 0.79 -12.04 -0.05
C ILE A 105 -0.19 -12.91 0.73
N VAL A 106 -0.20 -12.73 2.04
CA VAL A 106 -1.04 -13.52 2.95
C VAL A 106 -2.37 -12.85 3.25
N HIS A 107 -2.43 -11.52 3.13
CA HIS A 107 -3.66 -10.76 3.34
C HIS A 107 -3.65 -9.46 2.55
N VAL A 108 -4.85 -9.00 2.18
CA VAL A 108 -5.07 -7.73 1.50
C VAL A 108 -6.26 -7.05 2.17
N ASP A 109 -6.05 -5.81 2.59
CA ASP A 109 -7.10 -4.96 3.14
C ASP A 109 -7.25 -3.71 2.28
N THR A 110 -8.47 -3.42 1.85
CA THR A 110 -8.82 -2.26 1.02
C THR A 110 -9.70 -1.25 1.75
N SER A 111 -9.86 -1.40 3.07
CA SER A 111 -10.71 -0.53 3.88
C SER A 111 -10.00 -0.12 5.16
N ALA A 112 -9.81 1.19 5.35
CA ALA A 112 -9.31 1.71 6.61
C ALA A 112 -10.35 1.50 7.74
N PRO A 113 -9.93 1.15 8.97
CA PRO A 113 -8.55 0.94 9.42
C PRO A 113 -7.94 -0.36 8.89
N PHE A 114 -6.71 -0.27 8.36
CA PHE A 114 -6.05 -1.42 7.74
C PHE A 114 -5.53 -2.39 8.79
N THR A 115 -6.07 -3.60 8.78
CA THR A 115 -5.78 -4.63 9.77
C THR A 115 -5.67 -6.02 9.15
N TRP A 116 -4.98 -6.91 9.85
CA TRP A 116 -4.96 -8.32 9.50
C TRP A 116 -4.99 -9.16 10.77
N ASP A 117 -6.00 -10.03 10.89
CA ASP A 117 -6.07 -11.04 11.93
C ASP A 117 -5.13 -12.20 11.58
N TRP A 118 -3.92 -12.16 12.14
CA TRP A 118 -2.92 -13.21 11.99
C TRP A 118 -3.16 -14.29 13.05
N ASN A 119 -4.12 -15.16 12.74
CA ASN A 119 -4.54 -16.33 13.51
C ASN A 119 -4.30 -17.66 12.79
N GLN A 120 -3.96 -17.60 11.50
CA GLN A 120 -3.63 -18.77 10.71
C GLN A 120 -2.19 -19.18 10.99
N ASP A 121 -2.04 -20.46 11.31
CA ASP A 121 -0.78 -21.19 11.20
C ASP A 121 -0.68 -21.68 9.75
N TYR A 122 0.37 -21.28 9.05
CA TYR A 122 0.64 -21.80 7.72
C TYR A 122 1.34 -23.14 7.90
N ASP A 123 0.55 -24.21 8.07
CA ASP A 123 1.03 -25.59 8.22
C ASP A 123 1.83 -26.11 6.99
N ASP A 124 1.93 -25.30 5.93
CA ASP A 124 2.88 -25.52 4.86
C ASP A 124 4.22 -24.88 5.26
N ASP A 125 5.29 -25.67 5.34
CA ASP A 125 6.67 -25.19 5.58
C ASP A 125 7.17 -24.24 4.45
N GLU A 126 6.29 -23.62 3.68
CA GLU A 126 6.53 -22.70 2.58
C GLU A 126 6.71 -21.26 3.07
N LEU A 127 6.12 -20.87 4.21
CA LEU A 127 6.21 -19.53 4.78
C LEU A 127 6.96 -19.50 6.12
N ILE A 128 7.66 -18.40 6.37
CA ILE A 128 8.22 -18.08 7.69
C ILE A 128 7.19 -17.24 8.42
N ASP A 129 6.33 -17.88 9.20
CA ASP A 129 5.25 -17.26 9.97
C ASP A 129 5.43 -17.41 11.49
N GLU A 130 6.30 -18.33 11.92
CA GLU A 130 6.70 -18.52 13.31
C GLU A 130 8.23 -18.56 13.54
N GLY A 131 8.62 -18.50 14.81
CA GLY A 131 10.01 -18.57 15.26
C GLY A 131 10.66 -17.22 15.52
N ARG A 132 12.01 -17.21 15.52
CA ARG A 132 12.80 -16.03 15.88
C ARG A 132 13.10 -15.18 14.65
N GLY A 133 12.65 -13.93 14.66
CA GLY A 133 12.98 -12.97 13.61
C GLY A 133 12.09 -13.06 12.39
N VAL A 134 10.87 -13.57 12.56
CA VAL A 134 9.82 -13.63 11.53
C VAL A 134 9.66 -12.27 10.87
N PRO A 135 9.92 -12.16 9.56
CA PRO A 135 9.78 -10.92 8.82
C PRO A 135 8.32 -10.71 8.40
N LEU A 136 7.71 -9.62 8.88
CA LEU A 136 6.44 -9.12 8.38
C LEU A 136 6.70 -7.86 7.56
N MET A 137 6.18 -7.82 6.34
CA MET A 137 6.17 -6.62 5.51
C MET A 137 4.74 -6.20 5.19
N VAL A 138 4.52 -4.89 5.12
CA VAL A 138 3.32 -4.32 4.53
C VAL A 138 3.69 -3.43 3.34
N ARG A 139 2.85 -3.47 2.30
CA ARG A 139 2.92 -2.58 1.13
C ARG A 139 1.60 -1.86 1.00
N ALA A 140 1.63 -0.54 0.90
CA ALA A 140 0.45 0.29 0.73
C ALA A 140 0.45 0.92 -0.66
N TYR A 141 -0.72 1.02 -1.26
CA TYR A 141 -0.92 1.58 -2.59
C TYR A 141 -2.03 2.62 -2.61
N ASP A 142 -1.82 3.69 -3.37
CA ASP A 142 -2.88 4.62 -3.78
C ASP A 142 -3.57 4.15 -5.09
N SER A 143 -4.49 4.95 -5.61
CA SER A 143 -5.20 4.63 -6.87
C SER A 143 -4.31 4.65 -8.12
N GLU A 144 -3.14 5.28 -8.06
CA GLU A 144 -2.17 5.33 -9.16
C GLU A 144 -1.09 4.23 -9.03
N TRP A 145 -1.22 3.32 -8.06
CA TRP A 145 -0.23 2.30 -7.71
C TRP A 145 1.11 2.85 -7.24
N ASN A 146 1.16 4.10 -6.76
CA ASN A 146 2.31 4.57 -6.00
C ASN A 146 2.40 3.76 -4.70
N GLU A 147 3.61 3.47 -4.23
CA GLU A 147 3.84 2.49 -3.19
C GLU A 147 4.56 3.06 -1.97
N ALA A 148 4.12 2.66 -0.79
CA ALA A 148 4.83 2.84 0.48
C ALA A 148 5.03 1.49 1.19
N LYS A 149 6.08 1.37 2.00
CA LYS A 149 6.45 0.11 2.67
C LYS A 149 6.82 0.32 4.13
N ASP A 150 6.50 -0.65 4.96
CA ASP A 150 7.09 -0.82 6.29
C ASP A 150 7.35 -2.31 6.52
N ASN A 151 8.32 -2.61 7.37
CA ASN A 151 8.64 -3.98 7.73
C ASN A 151 9.08 -4.05 9.19
N ILE A 152 8.78 -5.19 9.81
CA ILE A 152 9.23 -5.52 11.15
C ILE A 152 9.78 -6.94 11.19
N ARG A 153 10.61 -7.20 12.19
CA ARG A 153 10.94 -8.56 12.60
C ARG A 153 10.39 -8.79 13.99
N LEU A 154 9.72 -9.89 14.22
CA LEU A 154 9.21 -10.25 15.53
C LEU A 154 9.66 -11.67 15.92
N ILE A 155 9.56 -11.99 17.19
CA ILE A 155 9.47 -13.39 17.60
C ILE A 155 7.98 -13.72 17.59
N LYS A 156 7.58 -14.73 16.82
CA LYS A 156 6.22 -15.27 16.85
C LYS A 156 6.29 -16.70 17.35
N LEU A 157 5.45 -17.01 18.34
CA LEU A 157 5.34 -18.27 19.06
C LEU A 157 3.87 -18.68 19.12
#